data_AF-A0A6S7CM04-F1
#
_entry.id   AF-A0A6S7CM04-F1
#
_cell.length_a   1.000
_cell.length_b   1.000
_cell.length_c   1.000
_cell.angle_alpha   90.00
_cell.angle_beta   90.00
_cell.angle_gamma   90.00
#
_symmetry.space_group_name_H-M   'P 1'
#
loop_
_entity.id
_entity.type
_entity.pdbx_description
1 polymer ?
#
loop_
_entity_poly.entity_id
_entity_poly.type
_entity_poly.pdbx_seq_one_letter_code
_entity_poly.pdbx_strand_id
1 'polypeptide(L)'
;MKYAHEVMDLMACYPGRSFRLMELVRHVSHGRSLSMPEKTRLQRGIQRAMDALQDTGSVVIREPEQGGHGRTYAWRVTVSSQAPAT
;
A
#
# COMPACT_ATOMS: atom_id res chain seq x y z
N MET A 1 3.91 -8.96 10.98
CA MET A 1 4.34 -9.05 9.56
C MET A 1 5.53 -8.13 9.33
N LYS A 2 6.61 -8.59 8.67
CA LYS A 2 7.90 -7.87 8.58
C LYS A 2 7.83 -6.47 7.97
N TYR A 3 7.02 -6.28 6.92
CA TYR A 3 7.02 -5.05 6.11
C TYR A 3 5.86 -4.09 6.40
N ALA A 4 4.97 -4.43 7.33
CA ALA A 4 3.76 -3.65 7.60
C ALA A 4 4.08 -2.23 8.06
N HIS A 5 5.05 -2.08 8.97
CA HIS A 5 5.45 -0.78 9.49
C HIS A 5 5.95 0.17 8.40
N GLU A 6 6.88 -0.28 7.54
CA GLU A 6 7.46 0.56 6.49
C GLU A 6 6.43 0.99 5.44
N VAL A 7 5.53 0.09 5.03
CA VAL A 7 4.50 0.46 4.07
C VAL A 7 3.45 1.40 4.67
N MET A 8 3.13 1.24 5.96
CA MET A 8 2.25 2.16 6.68
C MET A 8 2.87 3.54 6.77
N ASP A 9 4.13 3.64 7.18
CA ASP A 9 4.85 4.92 7.33
C ASP A 9 4.88 5.68 6.00
N LEU A 10 5.26 5.01 4.91
CA LEU A 10 5.21 5.61 3.57
C LEU A 10 3.80 6.10 3.20
N MET A 11 2.80 5.24 3.31
CA MET A 11 1.47 5.55 2.76
C MET A 11 0.72 6.57 3.63
N ALA A 12 0.96 6.56 4.95
CA ALA A 12 0.39 7.54 5.88
C ALA A 12 0.94 8.95 5.66
N CYS A 13 2.19 9.11 5.18
CA CYS A 13 2.71 10.40 4.75
C CYS A 13 2.03 10.96 3.49
N TYR A 14 1.38 10.10 2.69
CA TYR A 14 0.68 10.52 1.47
C TYR A 14 -0.76 9.94 1.42
N PRO A 15 -1.67 10.36 2.30
CA PRO A 15 -3.04 9.87 2.32
C PRO A 15 -3.74 10.06 0.98
N GLY A 16 -4.48 9.05 0.52
CA GLY A 16 -5.22 9.09 -0.74
C GLY A 16 -4.38 8.91 -2.02
N ARG A 17 -3.04 8.96 -1.93
CA ARG A 17 -2.17 8.69 -3.08
C ARG A 17 -2.20 7.20 -3.43
N SER A 18 -2.35 6.90 -4.72
CA SER A 18 -2.21 5.55 -5.25
C SER A 18 -0.74 5.17 -5.43
N PHE A 19 -0.37 4.01 -4.89
CA PHE A 19 0.94 3.39 -5.04
C PHE A 19 0.81 2.08 -5.83
N ARG A 20 1.75 1.79 -6.73
CA ARG A 20 1.90 0.46 -7.32
C ARG A 20 2.75 -0.44 -6.43
N LEU A 21 2.57 -1.76 -6.57
CA LEU A 21 3.35 -2.74 -5.81
C LEU A 21 4.87 -2.53 -5.97
N MET A 22 5.34 -2.14 -7.15
CA MET A 22 6.77 -1.92 -7.41
C MET A 22 7.31 -0.66 -6.73
N GLU A 23 6.48 0.35 -6.50
CA GLU A 23 6.87 1.53 -5.74
C GLU A 23 7.05 1.18 -4.25
N LEU A 24 6.14 0.37 -3.71
CA LEU A 24 6.26 -0.16 -2.35
C LEU A 24 7.50 -1.04 -2.19
N VAL A 25 7.74 -1.95 -3.15
CA VAL A 25 8.95 -2.79 -3.17
C VAL A 25 10.23 -1.94 -3.20
N ARG A 26 10.26 -0.90 -4.05
CA ARG A 26 11.39 0.03 -4.17
C ARG A 26 11.65 0.78 -2.85
N HIS A 27 10.59 1.21 -2.17
CA HIS A 27 10.68 1.90 -0.89
C HIS A 27 11.22 0.97 0.21
N VAL A 28 10.59 -0.19 0.42
CA VAL A 28 10.98 -1.17 1.45
C VAL A 28 12.38 -1.71 1.19
N SER A 29 12.78 -1.88 -0.08
CA SER A 29 14.15 -2.28 -0.41
C SER A 29 15.18 -1.17 -0.25
N HIS A 30 14.78 0.05 0.09
CA HIS A 30 15.62 1.25 0.13
C HIS A 30 16.43 1.44 -1.16
N GLY A 31 15.84 1.03 -2.28
CA GLY A 31 16.47 1.05 -3.58
C GLY A 31 17.59 0.03 -3.82
N ARG A 32 17.80 -0.93 -2.91
CA ARG A 32 18.74 -2.05 -3.10
C ARG A 32 18.34 -2.91 -4.30
N SER A 33 19.34 -3.37 -5.05
CA SER A 33 19.17 -4.42 -6.06
C SER A 33 18.80 -5.74 -5.39
N LEU A 34 17.66 -6.30 -5.79
CA LEU A 34 17.17 -7.57 -5.29
C LEU A 34 17.30 -8.64 -6.37
N SER A 35 17.74 -9.83 -5.98
CA SER A 35 17.58 -11.01 -6.83
C SER A 35 16.09 -11.31 -7.05
N MET A 36 15.76 -12.04 -8.12
CA MET A 36 14.39 -12.47 -8.40
C MET A 36 13.70 -13.18 -7.22
N PRO A 37 14.32 -14.14 -6.51
CA PRO A 37 13.67 -14.78 -5.36
C PRO A 37 13.44 -13.80 -4.20
N GLU A 38 14.37 -12.88 -3.93
CA GLU A 38 14.19 -11.85 -2.89
C GLU A 38 13.03 -10.91 -3.25
N LYS A 39 12.97 -10.45 -4.49
CA LYS A 39 11.89 -9.61 -5.00
C LYS A 39 10.54 -10.29 -4.83
N THR A 40 10.41 -11.57 -5.19
CA THR A 40 9.17 -12.33 -5.03
C THR A 40 8.78 -12.49 -3.57
N ARG A 41 9.74 -12.78 -2.68
CA ARG A 41 9.49 -12.88 -1.23
C ARG A 41 9.01 -11.54 -0.66
N LEU A 42 9.62 -10.44 -1.10
CA LEU A 42 9.28 -9.08 -0.68
C LEU A 42 7.87 -8.69 -1.15
N GLN A 43 7.57 -8.91 -2.44
CA GLN A 43 6.24 -8.68 -3.02
C GLN A 43 5.15 -9.42 -2.24
N ARG A 44 5.33 -10.72 -1.98
CA ARG A 44 4.36 -11.52 -1.21
C ARG A 44 4.20 -11.01 0.22
N GLY A 45 5.29 -10.57 0.85
CA GLY A 45 5.25 -9.99 2.18
C GLY A 45 4.48 -8.68 2.24
N ILE A 46 4.68 -7.81 1.25
CA ILE A 46 3.95 -6.54 1.11
C ILE A 46 2.47 -6.80 0.80
N GLN A 47 2.15 -7.73 -0.11
CA GLN A 47 0.77 -8.09 -0.43
C GLN A 47 0.01 -8.55 0.82
N ARG A 48 0.58 -9.47 1.62
CA ARG A 48 -0.05 -9.89 2.88
C ARG A 48 -0.29 -8.71 3.83
N ALA A 49 0.67 -7.78 3.93
CA ALA A 49 0.50 -6.58 4.75
C ALA A 49 -0.66 -5.71 4.23
N MET A 50 -0.75 -5.52 2.92
CA MET A 50 -1.84 -4.75 2.30
C MET A 50 -3.19 -5.41 2.51
N ASP A 51 -3.30 -6.73 2.36
CA ASP A 51 -4.56 -7.45 2.57
C ASP A 51 -5.01 -7.31 4.04
N ALA A 52 -4.12 -7.47 5.02
CA ALA A 52 -4.47 -7.24 6.42
C ALA A 52 -4.84 -5.77 6.73
N LEU A 53 -4.18 -4.80 6.08
CA LEU A 53 -4.53 -3.38 6.21
C LEU A 53 -5.87 -3.05 5.54
N GLN A 54 -6.22 -3.75 4.46
CA GLN A 54 -7.53 -3.64 3.83
C GLN A 54 -8.62 -4.17 4.77
N ASP A 55 -8.39 -5.30 5.43
CA ASP A 55 -9.33 -5.91 6.38
C ASP A 55 -9.66 -4.96 7.54
N THR A 56 -8.69 -4.17 8.01
CA THR A 56 -8.91 -3.13 9.04
C THR A 56 -9.51 -1.84 8.50
N GLY A 57 -9.63 -1.70 7.18
CA GLY A 57 -10.06 -0.46 6.53
C GLY A 57 -9.02 0.65 6.50
N SER A 58 -7.75 0.36 6.78
CA SER A 58 -6.68 1.37 6.73
C SER A 58 -6.26 1.70 5.29
N VAL A 59 -6.32 0.70 4.41
CA VAL A 59 -5.92 0.81 3.00
C VAL A 59 -7.10 0.51 2.08
N VAL A 60 -7.17 1.22 0.97
CA VAL A 60 -8.05 0.90 -0.16
C VAL A 60 -7.21 0.26 -1.24
N ILE A 61 -7.65 -0.91 -1.71
CA ILE A 61 -6.98 -1.60 -2.80
C ILE A 61 -7.89 -1.59 -4.03
N ARG A 62 -7.35 -1.08 -5.14
CA ARG A 62 -8.08 -0.93 -6.40
C ARG A 62 -7.51 -1.89 -7.43
N GLU A 63 -8.38 -2.71 -8.00
CA GLU A 63 -8.04 -3.55 -9.14
C GLU A 63 -7.88 -2.68 -10.39
N PRO A 64 -7.03 -3.10 -11.35
CA PRO A 64 -6.90 -2.38 -12.61
C PRO A 64 -8.23 -2.39 -13.37
N GLU A 65 -8.57 -1.27 -14.01
CA GLU A 65 -9.61 -1.25 -15.02
C GLU A 65 -9.18 -2.10 -16.24
N GLN A 66 -10.12 -2.51 -17.08
CA GLN A 66 -9.84 -3.33 -18.27
C GLN A 66 -8.71 -2.69 -19.12
N GLY A 67 -7.59 -3.40 -19.27
CA GLY A 67 -6.39 -2.92 -19.98
C GLY A 67 -5.43 -2.03 -19.17
N GLY A 68 -5.73 -1.78 -17.90
CA GLY A 68 -4.96 -0.93 -16.99
C GLY A 68 -3.73 -1.60 -16.37
N HIS A 69 -2.81 -0.77 -15.88
CA HIS A 69 -1.65 -1.21 -15.13
C HIS A 69 -2.07 -1.73 -13.75
N GLY A 70 -1.49 -2.86 -13.32
CA GLY A 70 -1.98 -3.70 -12.21
C GLY A 70 -2.30 -3.02 -10.86
N ARG A 71 -2.87 -3.83 -9.94
CA ARG A 71 -3.42 -3.44 -8.62
C ARG A 71 -2.68 -2.29 -7.93
N THR A 72 -3.43 -1.28 -7.48
CA THR A 72 -2.91 -0.10 -6.75
C THR A 72 -3.44 -0.05 -5.31
N TYR A 73 -2.66 0.58 -4.44
CA TYR A 73 -2.89 0.65 -2.99
C TYR A 73 -2.87 2.10 -2.54
N ALA A 74 -3.83 2.53 -1.74
CA ALA A 74 -3.88 3.90 -1.20
C ALA A 74 -4.24 3.90 0.28
N TRP A 75 -3.57 4.74 1.06
CA TRP A 75 -3.98 4.96 2.45
C TRP A 75 -5.32 5.67 2.47
N ARG A 76 -6.26 5.19 3.29
CA ARG A 76 -7.59 5.78 3.35
C ARG A 76 -7.51 7.18 3.95
N VAL A 77 -8.07 8.15 3.24
CA VAL A 77 -8.32 9.48 3.79
C VAL A 77 -9.59 9.38 4.62
N THR A 78 -9.46 9.45 5.94
CA THR A 78 -10.61 9.69 6.81
C THR A 78 -10.93 11.17 6.74
N VAL A 79 -11.87 11.54 5.88
CA VAL A 79 -12.51 12.86 6.01
C VAL A 79 -13.27 12.80 7.33
N SER A 80 -12.75 13.48 8.35
CA SER A 80 -13.47 13.64 9.61
C SER A 80 -14.78 14.33 9.26
N SER A 81 -15.89 13.59 9.25
CA SER A 81 -17.22 14.14 9.07
C SER A 81 -17.56 14.89 10.35
N GLN A 82 -17.08 16.13 10.46
CA GLN A 82 -17.55 17.03 11.49
C GLN A 82 -18.92 17.53 11.03
N ALA A 83 -19.96 16.86 11.51
CA ALA A 83 -21.33 17.30 11.34
C ALA A 83 -21.47 18.75 11.86
N PRO A 84 -22.14 19.65 11.14
CA PRO A 84 -22.43 20.97 11.67
C PRO A 84 -23.32 20.80 12.90
N ALA A 85 -22.86 21.33 14.03
CA ALA A 85 -23.69 21.47 15.22
C ALA A 85 -24.84 22.43 14.86
N THR A 86 -26.07 21.93 15.01
CA THR A 86 -27.32 22.67 14.80
C THR A 86 -27.47 23.82 15.79
#